data_AF-A0A6P5T6H1-F1
#
_entry.id   AF-A0A6P5T6H1-F1
#
_cell.length_a   1.000
_cell.length_b   1.000
_cell.length_c   1.000
_cell.angle_alpha   90.00
_cell.angle_beta   90.00
_cell.angle_gamma   90.00
#
_symmetry.space_group_name_H-M   'P 1'
#
loop_
_entity.id
_entity.type
_entity.pdbx_description
1 polymer ?
#
loop_
_entity_poly.entity_id
_entity_poly.type
_entity_poly.pdbx_seq_one_letter_code
_entity_poly.pdbx_strand_id
1 'polypeptide(L)'
;MGALVKTIDAILFVMFAITAVNAVLIDVQLCLPASFFPSSLAELKNWYVHEFDDYLGKEKPHFFVGLIWVELVFQWPLLVANLYGIWAAKPWYNTTCLAYGASFFTSPPWALY
;
A
#
# COMPACT_ATOMS: atom_id res chain seq x y z
N MET A 1 -18.26 18.92 -10.69
CA MET A 1 -17.25 18.86 -9.61
C MET A 1 -16.33 20.05 -9.75
N GLY A 2 -16.03 20.75 -8.66
CA GLY A 2 -15.12 21.91 -8.68
C GLY A 2 -13.70 21.51 -9.05
N ALA A 3 -12.91 22.48 -9.56
CA ALA A 3 -11.52 22.25 -9.98
C ALA A 3 -10.67 21.61 -8.86
N LEU A 4 -10.86 22.04 -7.61
CA LEU A 4 -10.18 21.50 -6.44
C LEU A 4 -10.38 19.98 -6.28
N VAL A 5 -11.61 19.50 -6.44
CA VAL A 5 -11.91 18.06 -6.26
C VAL A 5 -11.23 17.23 -7.34
N LYS A 6 -11.22 17.70 -8.59
CA LYS A 6 -10.50 17.02 -9.68
C LYS A 6 -8.99 16.96 -9.43
N THR A 7 -8.42 18.01 -8.86
CA THR A 7 -6.99 18.02 -8.50
C THR A 7 -6.70 17.00 -7.40
N ILE A 8 -7.56 16.93 -6.37
CA ILE A 8 -7.42 15.93 -5.30
C ILE A 8 -7.54 14.51 -5.87
N ASP A 9 -8.53 14.24 -6.72
CA ASP A 9 -8.70 12.93 -7.34
C ASP A 9 -7.49 12.53 -8.18
N ALA A 10 -6.86 13.48 -8.90
CA ALA A 10 -5.64 13.22 -9.66
C ALA A 10 -4.45 12.87 -8.74
N ILE A 11 -4.29 13.59 -7.63
CA ILE A 11 -3.25 13.30 -6.63
C ILE A 11 -3.48 11.91 -6.02
N LEU A 12 -4.73 11.62 -5.61
CA LEU A 12 -5.09 10.32 -5.04
C LEU A 12 -4.86 9.19 -6.03
N PHE A 13 -5.18 9.39 -7.31
CA PHE A 13 -4.93 8.40 -8.34
C PHE A 13 -3.44 8.04 -8.45
N VAL A 14 -2.55 9.04 -8.48
CA VAL A 14 -1.10 8.81 -8.54
C VAL A 14 -0.60 8.12 -7.26
N MET A 15 -1.05 8.58 -6.09
CA MET A 15 -0.68 7.98 -4.81
C MET A 15 -1.12 6.52 -4.73
N PHE A 16 -2.37 6.22 -5.06
CA PHE A 16 -2.86 4.85 -5.09
C PHE A 16 -2.07 3.99 -6.07
N ALA A 17 -1.76 4.48 -7.27
CA ALA A 17 -0.99 3.72 -8.25
C ALA A 17 0.41 3.34 -7.71
N ILE A 18 1.11 4.30 -7.11
CA ILE A 18 2.43 4.06 -6.49
C ILE A 18 2.31 3.05 -5.35
N THR A 19 1.35 3.23 -4.45
CA THR A 19 1.12 2.32 -3.32
C THR A 19 0.73 0.91 -3.77
N ALA A 20 -0.09 0.76 -4.82
CA ALA A 20 -0.44 -0.56 -5.37
C ALA A 20 0.80 -1.33 -5.84
N VAL A 21 1.71 -0.62 -6.52
CA VAL A 21 2.96 -1.19 -7.04
C VAL A 21 3.90 -1.53 -5.89
N ASN A 22 4.10 -0.61 -4.94
CA ASN A 22 4.95 -0.84 -3.77
C ASN A 22 4.47 -2.04 -2.95
N ALA A 23 3.16 -2.18 -2.73
CA ALA A 23 2.62 -3.32 -1.99
C ALA A 23 3.00 -4.66 -2.62
N VAL A 24 2.92 -4.77 -3.95
CA VAL A 24 3.31 -6.01 -4.64
C VAL A 24 4.83 -6.19 -4.65
N LEU A 25 5.58 -5.12 -4.88
CA LEU A 25 7.03 -5.19 -5.01
C LEU A 25 7.74 -5.40 -3.67
N ILE A 26 7.21 -4.91 -2.55
CA ILE A 26 7.90 -4.89 -1.25
C ILE A 26 7.09 -5.69 -0.23
N ASP A 27 5.83 -5.30 0.02
CA ASP A 27 5.05 -5.80 1.16
C ASP A 27 4.74 -7.29 1.08
N VAL A 28 4.44 -7.81 -0.12
CA VAL A 28 4.24 -9.26 -0.33
C VAL A 28 5.50 -10.06 0.07
N GLN A 29 6.70 -9.51 -0.10
CA GLN A 29 7.96 -10.15 0.31
C GLN A 29 8.22 -10.11 1.82
N LEU A 30 7.48 -9.28 2.56
CA LEU A 30 7.51 -9.27 4.02
C LEU A 30 6.67 -10.41 4.59
N CYS A 31 5.59 -10.80 3.91
CA CYS A 31 4.67 -11.86 4.33
C CYS A 31 5.01 -13.26 3.81
N LEU A 32 5.60 -13.37 2.61
CA LEU A 32 5.87 -14.65 1.96
C LEU A 32 7.35 -15.08 2.05
N PRO A 33 7.65 -16.39 1.97
CA PRO A 33 9.03 -16.87 1.92
C PRO A 33 9.80 -16.34 0.71
N ALA A 34 11.10 -16.06 0.90
CA ALA A 34 11.96 -15.53 -0.16
C ALA A 34 12.05 -16.43 -1.42
N SER A 35 11.80 -17.74 -1.28
CA SER A 35 11.81 -18.70 -2.38
C SER A 35 10.75 -18.46 -3.45
N PHE A 36 9.71 -17.66 -3.16
CA PHE A 36 8.66 -17.30 -4.11
C PHE A 36 9.06 -16.16 -5.06
N PHE A 37 10.20 -15.51 -4.83
CA PHE A 37 10.59 -14.31 -5.56
C PHE A 37 11.91 -14.51 -6.32
N PRO A 38 12.05 -13.92 -7.52
CA PRO A 38 13.33 -13.88 -8.21
C PRO A 38 14.34 -13.03 -7.42
N SER A 39 15.64 -13.30 -7.61
CA SER A 39 16.72 -12.60 -6.90
C SER A 39 16.67 -11.08 -7.07
N SER A 40 16.36 -10.59 -8.27
CA SER A 40 16.23 -9.15 -8.55
C SER A 40 15.18 -8.45 -7.69
N LEU A 41 14.06 -9.12 -7.42
CA LEU A 41 12.98 -8.56 -6.61
C LEU A 41 13.33 -8.61 -5.12
N ALA A 42 13.98 -9.68 -4.68
CA ALA A 42 14.52 -9.78 -3.33
C ALA A 42 15.60 -8.72 -3.05
N GLU A 43 16.47 -8.46 -4.02
CA GLU A 43 17.49 -7.41 -3.97
C GLU A 43 16.87 -6.02 -3.88
N LEU A 44 15.81 -5.73 -4.64
CA LEU A 44 15.09 -4.46 -4.55
C LEU A 44 14.57 -4.20 -3.12
N LYS A 45 13.92 -5.19 -2.51
CA LYS A 45 13.43 -5.07 -1.13
C LYS A 45 14.57 -4.98 -0.12
N ASN A 46 15.66 -5.70 -0.31
CA ASN A 46 16.84 -5.58 0.57
C ASN A 46 17.50 -4.20 0.46
N TRP A 47 17.61 -3.65 -0.75
CA TRP A 47 18.09 -2.29 -0.96
C TRP A 47 17.19 -1.27 -0.27
N TYR A 48 15.87 -1.38 -0.43
CA TYR A 48 14.92 -0.48 0.26
C TYR A 48 15.08 -0.51 1.78
N VAL A 49 15.11 -1.71 2.37
CA VAL A 49 15.26 -1.87 3.82
C VAL A 49 16.59 -1.29 4.33
N HIS A 50 17.66 -1.42 3.55
CA HIS A 50 18.97 -0.88 3.89
C HIS A 50 19.05 0.64 3.73
N GLU A 51 18.55 1.18 2.61
CA GLU A 51 18.61 2.61 2.28
C GLU A 51 17.84 3.46 3.28
N PHE A 52 16.67 2.99 3.72
CA PHE A 52 15.80 3.70 4.65
C PHE A 52 15.98 3.29 6.11
N ASP A 53 16.94 2.40 6.41
CA ASP A 53 17.14 1.80 7.74
C ASP A 53 15.82 1.29 8.34
N ASP A 54 15.03 0.61 7.51
CA ASP A 54 13.70 0.12 7.88
C ASP A 54 13.83 -1.06 8.86
N TYR A 55 13.87 -0.72 10.13
CA TYR A 55 13.92 -1.68 11.23
C TYR A 55 12.78 -2.71 11.16
N LEU A 56 11.56 -2.30 10.81
CA LEU A 56 10.41 -3.20 10.76
C LEU A 56 10.52 -4.17 9.57
N GLY A 57 10.98 -3.69 8.42
CA GLY A 57 11.28 -4.52 7.26
C GLY A 57 12.44 -5.51 7.48
N LYS A 58 13.40 -5.15 8.35
CA LYS A 58 14.56 -5.98 8.70
C LYS A 58 14.23 -7.07 9.72
N GLU A 59 13.66 -6.70 10.87
CA GLU A 59 13.36 -7.63 11.97
C GLU A 59 12.07 -8.42 11.75
N LYS A 60 11.14 -7.89 10.95
CA LYS A 60 9.83 -8.49 10.64
C LYS A 60 9.10 -9.03 11.88
N PRO A 61 8.87 -8.22 12.93
CA PRO A 61 8.15 -8.69 14.10
C PRO A 61 6.72 -9.14 13.73
N HIS A 62 6.19 -10.15 14.42
CA HIS A 62 4.92 -10.78 14.03
C HIS A 62 3.72 -9.82 13.95
N PHE A 63 3.66 -8.81 14.82
CA PHE A 63 2.59 -7.81 14.77
C PHE A 63 2.66 -6.99 13.47
N PHE A 64 3.87 -6.63 13.02
CA PHE A 64 4.08 -5.83 11.80
C PHE A 64 3.70 -6.65 10.58
N VAL A 65 4.16 -7.90 10.49
CA VAL A 65 3.73 -8.82 9.42
C VAL A 65 2.21 -8.99 9.43
N GLY A 66 1.58 -9.00 10.61
CA GLY A 66 0.12 -9.01 10.75
C GLY A 66 -0.55 -7.75 10.17
N LEU A 67 0.02 -6.56 10.38
CA LEU A 67 -0.46 -5.31 9.77
C LEU A 67 -0.31 -5.35 8.25
N ILE A 68 0.84 -5.80 7.74
CA ILE A 68 1.05 -5.95 6.29
C ILE A 68 0.04 -6.92 5.67
N TRP A 69 -0.38 -7.98 6.37
CA TRP A 69 -1.46 -8.84 5.89
C TRP A 69 -2.80 -8.09 5.76
N VAL A 70 -3.13 -7.18 6.69
CA VAL A 70 -4.31 -6.31 6.57
C VAL A 70 -4.18 -5.40 5.35
N GLU A 71 -2.99 -4.83 5.13
CA GLU A 71 -2.73 -4.01 3.95
C GLU A 71 -2.93 -4.81 2.66
N LEU A 72 -2.35 -6.00 2.55
CA LEU A 72 -2.43 -6.85 1.35
C LEU A 72 -3.82 -7.44 1.09
N VAL A 73 -4.54 -7.86 2.13
CA VAL A 73 -5.83 -8.58 1.97
C VAL A 73 -7.01 -7.61 1.92
N PHE A 74 -6.97 -6.51 2.68
CA PHE A 74 -8.08 -5.57 2.77
C PHE A 74 -7.81 -4.27 2.02
N GLN A 75 -6.68 -3.61 2.29
CA GLN A 75 -6.43 -2.29 1.73
C GLN A 75 -6.06 -2.35 0.25
N TRP A 76 -5.28 -3.34 -0.19
CA TRP A 76 -4.82 -3.45 -1.57
C TRP A 76 -5.97 -3.68 -2.56
N PRO A 77 -6.93 -4.61 -2.33
CA PRO A 77 -8.10 -4.74 -3.20
C PRO A 77 -8.96 -3.46 -3.23
N LEU A 78 -9.14 -2.80 -2.07
CA LEU A 78 -9.85 -1.52 -1.99
C LEU A 78 -9.12 -0.41 -2.76
N LEU A 79 -7.79 -0.39 -2.71
CA LEU A 79 -6.97 0.56 -3.43
C LEU A 79 -7.06 0.35 -4.94
N VAL A 80 -7.01 -0.90 -5.41
CA VAL A 80 -7.21 -1.22 -6.84
C VAL A 80 -8.63 -0.85 -7.28
N ALA A 81 -9.63 -1.12 -6.43
CA ALA A 81 -10.99 -0.67 -6.68
C ALA A 81 -11.06 0.87 -6.75
N ASN A 82 -10.41 1.61 -5.85
CA ASN A 82 -10.40 3.07 -5.86
C ASN A 82 -9.72 3.64 -7.12
N LEU A 83 -8.61 3.04 -7.59
CA LEU A 83 -7.99 3.39 -8.87
C LEU A 83 -8.99 3.28 -10.03
N TYR A 84 -9.68 2.14 -10.12
CA TYR A 84 -10.72 1.94 -11.13
C TYR A 84 -11.90 2.90 -10.93
N GLY A 85 -12.28 3.16 -9.68
CA GLY A 85 -13.37 4.06 -9.31
C GLY A 85 -13.13 5.50 -9.78
N ILE A 86 -11.91 6.02 -9.60
CA ILE A 86 -11.50 7.33 -10.12
C ILE A 86 -11.50 7.31 -11.65
N TRP A 87 -10.83 6.33 -12.26
CA TRP A 87 -10.66 6.27 -13.72
C TRP A 87 -11.99 6.13 -14.47
N ALA A 88 -12.90 5.30 -13.97
CA ALA A 88 -14.20 5.04 -14.57
C ALA A 88 -15.34 5.87 -13.95
N ALA A 89 -15.01 6.88 -13.13
CA ALA A 89 -15.94 7.79 -12.45
C ALA A 89 -17.13 7.05 -11.78
N LYS A 90 -16.82 6.00 -11.01
CA LYS A 90 -17.85 5.16 -10.38
C LYS A 90 -18.43 5.80 -9.12
N PRO A 91 -19.76 5.66 -8.88
CA PRO A 91 -20.42 6.35 -7.76
C PRO A 91 -20.01 5.82 -6.38
N TRP A 92 -19.53 4.58 -6.28
CA TRP A 92 -19.11 3.97 -5.02
C TRP A 92 -17.70 4.41 -4.57
N TYR A 93 -16.93 5.10 -5.43
CA TYR A 93 -15.56 5.54 -5.14
C TYR A 93 -15.45 6.32 -3.83
N ASN A 94 -16.36 7.25 -3.56
CA ASN A 94 -16.30 8.07 -2.34
C ASN A 94 -16.36 7.21 -1.07
N THR A 95 -17.21 6.18 -1.07
CA THR A 95 -17.38 5.28 0.07
C THR A 95 -16.15 4.38 0.25
N THR A 96 -15.63 3.80 -0.84
CA THR A 96 -14.45 2.93 -0.79
C THR A 96 -13.17 3.71 -0.50
N CYS A 97 -13.07 4.96 -0.96
CA CYS A 97 -11.96 5.87 -0.64
C CYS A 97 -11.98 6.26 0.84
N LEU A 98 -13.16 6.54 1.40
CA LEU A 98 -13.30 6.81 2.83
C LEU A 98 -12.93 5.58 3.68
N ALA A 99 -13.39 4.40 3.30
CA ALA A 99 -13.05 3.15 3.98
C ALA A 99 -11.55 2.86 3.94
N TYR A 100 -10.92 3.03 2.77
CA TYR A 100 -9.47 2.91 2.62
C TYR A 100 -8.74 3.92 3.53
N GLY A 101 -9.12 5.20 3.49
CA GLY A 101 -8.50 6.23 4.30
C GLY A 101 -8.61 5.94 5.80
N ALA A 102 -9.80 5.53 6.28
CA ALA A 102 -10.01 5.17 7.69
C ALA A 102 -9.14 3.99 8.12
N SER A 103 -9.02 2.96 7.29
CA SER A 103 -8.14 1.82 7.54
C SER A 103 -6.67 2.25 7.57
N PHE A 104 -6.22 3.01 6.56
CA PHE A 104 -4.84 3.50 6.45
C PHE A 104 -4.41 4.33 7.68
N PHE A 105 -5.28 5.22 8.17
CA PHE A 105 -4.98 6.03 9.36
C PHE A 105 -5.02 5.25 10.67
N THR A 106 -5.68 4.09 10.72
CA THR A 106 -5.76 3.25 11.92
C THR A 106 -4.73 2.12 11.95
N SER A 107 -4.10 1.82 10.80
CA SER A 107 -3.05 0.83 10.67
C SER A 107 -1.63 1.36 10.39
N PRO A 108 -1.22 2.61 10.72
CA PRO A 108 0.05 3.12 10.20
C PRO A 108 1.24 2.37 10.82
N PRO A 109 2.06 1.67 10.00
CA PRO A 109 3.26 1.00 10.51
C PRO A 109 4.29 2.01 11.06
N TRP A 110 4.25 3.27 10.59
CA TRP A 110 5.15 4.34 11.02
C TRP A 110 4.83 4.94 12.40
N ALA A 111 3.65 4.67 12.97
CA ALA A 111 3.28 5.17 14.30
C ALA A 111 4.02 4.47 15.46
N LEU A 112 4.94 3.57 15.12
CA LEU A 112 5.76 2.79 16.05
C LEU A 112 7.24 3.22 16.06
N TYR A 113 7.56 4.34 15.42
CA TYR A 113 8.84 5.05 15.54
C TYR A 113 8.74 6.21 16.53
#